data_AF-A0A4Y8K399-F1
#
_entry.id   AF-A0A4Y8K399-F1
#
_cell.length_a   1.000
_cell.length_b   1.000
_cell.length_c   1.000
_cell.angle_alpha   90.00
_cell.angle_beta   90.00
_cell.angle_gamma   90.00
#
_symmetry.space_group_name_H-M   'P 1'
#
loop_
_entity.id
_entity.type
_entity.pdbx_description
1 polymer ?
#
loop_
_entity_poly.entity_id
_entity_poly.type
_entity_poly.pdbx_seq_one_letter_code
_entity_poly.pdbx_strand_id
1 'polypeptide(L)'
;MLTASSPFLLLAAAWMEDVMLDVDRSQGTKDTYQRELRVLVLPFFENFTIREVTVGRIELFLRQQRAQSYPRAKHSRTLLGMILAFVVRREIIPRNPMKETSRMKKPPHTPKALTTDQIAAIRLAAREWRT
;
A
#
# COMPACT_ATOMS: atom_id res chain seq x y z
N MET A 1 -23.10 -6.79 -9.09
CA MET A 1 -21.89 -7.10 -9.89
C MET A 1 -21.07 -5.82 -10.06
N LEU A 2 -19.73 -5.90 -9.99
CA LEU A 2 -18.83 -4.77 -10.24
C LEU A 2 -18.69 -4.52 -11.75
N THR A 3 -18.68 -3.25 -12.15
CA THR A 3 -18.41 -2.81 -13.53
C THR A 3 -17.40 -1.66 -13.53
N ALA A 4 -16.87 -1.30 -14.69
CA ALA A 4 -15.91 -0.18 -14.80
C ALA A 4 -16.48 1.16 -14.29
N SER A 5 -17.80 1.34 -14.29
CA SER A 5 -18.46 2.55 -13.77
C SER A 5 -18.80 2.46 -12.28
N SER A 6 -18.55 1.33 -11.63
CA SER A 6 -18.75 1.19 -10.18
C SER A 6 -17.79 2.10 -9.39
N PRO A 7 -18.21 2.60 -8.22
CA PRO A 7 -17.33 3.34 -7.32
C PRO A 7 -16.11 2.52 -6.90
N PHE A 8 -14.96 3.16 -6.77
CA PHE A 8 -13.74 2.53 -6.28
C PHE A 8 -13.89 2.00 -4.86
N LEU A 9 -14.72 2.63 -4.02
CA LEU A 9 -15.03 2.12 -2.68
C LEU A 9 -15.63 0.70 -2.72
N LEU A 10 -16.54 0.45 -3.66
CA LEU A 10 -17.16 -0.87 -3.82
C LEU A 10 -16.13 -1.91 -4.28
N LEU A 11 -15.22 -1.51 -5.18
CA LEU A 11 -14.09 -2.35 -5.56
C LEU A 11 -13.17 -2.66 -4.36
N ALA A 12 -12.79 -1.64 -3.60
CA ALA A 12 -11.91 -1.78 -2.45
C ALA A 12 -12.51 -2.74 -1.40
N ALA A 13 -13.82 -2.65 -1.16
CA ALA A 13 -14.55 -3.56 -0.28
C ALA A 13 -14.53 -5.01 -0.80
N ALA A 14 -14.86 -5.22 -2.08
CA ALA A 14 -14.87 -6.56 -2.68
C ALA A 14 -13.46 -7.20 -2.71
N TRP A 15 -12.43 -6.40 -2.97
CA TRP A 15 -11.04 -6.87 -2.88
C TRP A 15 -10.66 -7.24 -1.45
N MET A 16 -11.07 -6.44 -0.46
CA MET A 16 -10.77 -6.72 0.95
C MET A 16 -11.47 -8.00 1.42
N GLU A 17 -12.70 -8.24 0.98
CA GLU A 17 -13.44 -9.49 1.24
C GLU A 17 -12.71 -10.71 0.67
N ASP A 18 -12.25 -10.64 -0.58
CA ASP A 18 -11.43 -11.68 -1.23
C ASP A 18 -10.15 -11.96 -0.43
N VAL A 19 -9.49 -10.90 0.06
CA VAL A 19 -8.30 -11.02 0.94
C VAL A 19 -8.65 -11.66 2.30
N MET A 20 -9.84 -11.43 2.85
CA MET A 20 -10.26 -12.08 4.11
C MET A 20 -10.50 -13.57 3.94
N LEU A 21 -11.03 -13.98 2.78
CA LEU A 21 -11.31 -15.37 2.45
C LEU A 21 -10.06 -16.19 2.08
N ASP A 22 -8.94 -15.54 1.74
CA ASP A 22 -7.65 -16.17 1.46
C ASP A 22 -7.12 -16.88 2.73
N VAL A 23 -7.27 -18.22 2.79
CA VAL A 23 -6.87 -19.05 3.94
C VAL A 23 -5.35 -19.18 4.08
N ASP A 24 -4.60 -19.01 2.99
CA ASP A 24 -3.14 -19.11 2.98
C ASP A 24 -2.47 -17.81 3.46
N ARG A 25 -3.25 -16.72 3.57
CA ARG A 25 -2.76 -15.43 4.06
C ARG A 25 -2.87 -15.30 5.57
N SER A 26 -1.75 -14.96 6.21
CA SER A 26 -1.72 -14.71 7.66
C SER A 26 -2.61 -13.54 8.08
N GLN A 27 -3.18 -13.63 9.29
CA GLN A 27 -4.03 -12.58 9.85
C GLN A 27 -3.30 -11.22 9.96
N GLY A 28 -2.02 -11.22 10.36
CA GLY A 28 -1.25 -9.97 10.44
C GLY A 28 -1.10 -9.25 9.08
N THR A 29 -1.02 -10.01 7.99
CA THR A 29 -1.00 -9.43 6.63
C THR A 29 -2.37 -8.86 6.25
N LYS A 30 -3.44 -9.58 6.59
CA LYS A 30 -4.83 -9.15 6.41
C LYS A 30 -5.10 -7.81 7.11
N ASP A 31 -4.73 -7.71 8.38
CA ASP A 31 -4.88 -6.49 9.19
C ASP A 31 -4.06 -5.33 8.62
N THR A 32 -2.84 -5.63 8.16
CA THR A 32 -1.97 -4.64 7.51
C THR A 32 -2.62 -4.09 6.26
N TYR A 33 -3.15 -4.94 5.38
CA TYR A 33 -3.83 -4.49 4.15
C TYR A 33 -5.09 -3.69 4.45
N GLN A 34 -5.89 -4.08 5.44
CA GLN A 34 -7.07 -3.32 5.83
C GLN A 34 -6.70 -1.91 6.33
N ARG A 35 -5.65 -1.80 7.15
CA ARG A 35 -5.14 -0.51 7.63
C ARG A 35 -4.57 0.33 6.50
N GLU A 36 -3.71 -0.25 5.66
CA GLU A 36 -3.07 0.45 4.56
C GLU A 36 -4.09 0.89 3.50
N LEU A 37 -5.11 0.09 3.21
CA LEU A 37 -6.19 0.45 2.30
C LEU A 37 -6.89 1.73 2.76
N ARG A 38 -7.31 1.76 4.04
CA ARG A 38 -7.99 2.89 4.66
C ARG A 38 -7.15 4.16 4.72
N VAL A 39 -5.85 4.04 5.00
CA VAL A 39 -4.99 5.21 5.28
C VAL A 39 -4.21 5.69 4.05
N LEU A 40 -3.89 4.79 3.13
CA LEU A 40 -3.04 5.08 1.98
C LEU A 40 -3.83 5.30 0.69
N VAL A 41 -4.83 4.45 0.42
CA VAL A 41 -5.47 4.38 -0.90
C VAL A 41 -6.82 5.11 -0.92
N LEU A 42 -7.72 4.78 0.02
CA LEU A 42 -9.08 5.32 0.00
C LEU A 42 -9.18 6.85 0.01
N PRO A 43 -8.40 7.60 0.80
CA PRO A 43 -8.54 9.05 0.85
C PRO A 43 -8.29 9.74 -0.50
N PHE A 44 -7.55 9.09 -1.40
CA PHE A 44 -7.35 9.59 -2.76
C PHE A 44 -8.43 9.07 -3.71
N PHE A 45 -8.84 7.81 -3.62
CA PHE A 45 -9.67 7.16 -4.64
C PHE A 45 -11.17 7.07 -4.34
N GLU A 46 -11.62 7.42 -3.13
CA GLU A 46 -12.99 7.17 -2.66
C GLU A 46 -14.10 7.78 -3.53
N ASN A 47 -13.82 8.93 -4.17
CA ASN A 47 -14.78 9.64 -5.02
C ASN A 47 -14.64 9.30 -6.52
N PHE A 48 -13.83 8.31 -6.87
CA PHE A 48 -13.63 7.89 -8.25
C PHE A 48 -14.37 6.60 -8.56
N THR A 49 -14.69 6.40 -9.83
CA THR A 49 -15.07 5.10 -10.38
C THR A 49 -13.84 4.27 -10.77
N ILE A 50 -14.02 2.96 -11.01
CA ILE A 50 -12.92 2.08 -11.44
C ILE A 50 -12.28 2.57 -12.75
N ARG A 51 -13.08 3.01 -13.73
CA ARG A 51 -12.62 3.53 -15.03
C ARG A 51 -11.76 4.79 -14.87
N GLU A 52 -12.01 5.57 -13.83
CA GLU A 52 -11.28 6.80 -13.57
C GLU A 52 -9.91 6.58 -12.96
N VAL A 53 -9.57 5.37 -12.50
CA VAL A 53 -8.24 5.01 -12.01
C VAL A 53 -7.26 4.86 -13.17
N THR A 54 -6.93 5.98 -13.82
CA THR A 54 -6.04 6.05 -14.99
C THR A 54 -4.57 6.17 -14.58
N VAL A 55 -3.66 5.91 -15.52
CA VAL A 55 -2.20 6.06 -15.32
C VAL A 55 -1.86 7.44 -14.77
N GLY A 56 -2.44 8.52 -15.33
CA GLY A 56 -2.19 9.89 -14.89
C GLY A 56 -2.62 10.16 -13.44
N ARG A 57 -3.77 9.62 -13.01
CA ARG A 57 -4.23 9.76 -11.62
C ARG A 57 -3.40 8.92 -10.65
N ILE A 58 -2.98 7.73 -11.08
CA ILE A 58 -2.05 6.89 -10.31
C ILE A 58 -0.70 7.58 -10.13
N GLU A 59 -0.17 8.21 -11.18
CA GLU A 59 1.07 8.98 -11.11
C GLU A 59 0.95 10.14 -10.12
N LEU A 60 -0.15 10.90 -10.20
CA LEU A 60 -0.43 11.97 -9.24
C LEU A 60 -0.50 11.44 -7.81
N PHE A 61 -1.24 10.35 -7.60
CA PHE A 61 -1.36 9.67 -6.31
C PHE A 61 0.02 9.27 -5.77
N LEU A 62 0.83 8.55 -6.55
CA LEU A 62 2.14 8.07 -6.11
C LEU A 62 3.11 9.23 -5.82
N ARG A 63 3.04 10.33 -6.58
CA ARG A 63 3.80 11.56 -6.27
C ARG A 63 3.40 12.14 -4.92
N GLN A 64 2.11 12.23 -4.61
CA GLN A 64 1.63 12.72 -3.30
C GLN A 64 2.08 11.81 -2.15
N GLN A 65 1.99 10.48 -2.33
CA GLN A 65 2.49 9.55 -1.31
C GLN A 65 4.01 9.66 -1.13
N ARG A 66 4.75 9.89 -2.22
CA ARG A 66 6.22 9.99 -2.22
C ARG A 66 6.73 11.26 -1.54
N ALA A 67 5.97 12.34 -1.61
CA ALA A 67 6.23 13.59 -0.89
C ALA A 67 6.20 13.36 0.63
N GLN A 68 5.30 12.49 1.11
CA GLN A 68 5.23 12.15 2.53
C GLN A 68 6.36 11.21 2.97
N SER A 69 6.55 10.08 2.28
CA SER A 69 7.73 9.24 2.48
C SER A 69 7.88 8.18 1.37
N TYR A 70 9.11 7.68 1.18
CA TYR A 70 9.36 6.58 0.25
C TYR A 70 8.63 5.28 0.63
N PRO A 71 8.67 4.79 1.89
CA PRO A 71 7.92 3.60 2.26
C PRO A 71 6.44 3.74 1.99
N ARG A 72 5.84 4.89 2.33
CA ARG A 72 4.41 5.15 2.10
C ARG A 72 4.04 5.01 0.63
N ALA A 73 4.83 5.59 -0.28
CA ALA A 73 4.63 5.44 -1.71
C ALA A 73 4.78 3.99 -2.19
N LYS A 74 5.76 3.26 -1.67
CA LYS A 74 5.98 1.84 -1.98
C LYS A 74 4.77 0.99 -1.57
N HIS A 75 4.30 1.14 -0.33
CA HIS A 75 3.12 0.42 0.18
C HIS A 75 1.86 0.76 -0.62
N SER A 76 1.64 2.04 -0.91
CA SER A 76 0.53 2.52 -1.75
C SER A 76 0.56 1.90 -3.15
N ARG A 77 1.74 1.83 -3.78
CA ARG A 77 1.93 1.19 -5.09
C ARG A 77 1.59 -0.31 -5.03
N THR A 78 2.05 -1.01 -4.00
CA THR A 78 1.79 -2.44 -3.83
C THR A 78 0.28 -2.71 -3.68
N LEU A 79 -0.41 -2.03 -2.76
CA LEU A 79 -1.84 -2.25 -2.56
C LEU A 79 -2.64 -1.93 -3.83
N LEU A 80 -2.41 -0.77 -4.44
CA LEU A 80 -3.15 -0.39 -5.64
C LEU A 80 -2.89 -1.37 -6.80
N GLY A 81 -1.67 -1.89 -6.90
CA GLY A 81 -1.32 -2.98 -7.82
C GLY A 81 -2.14 -4.26 -7.59
N MET A 82 -2.29 -4.68 -6.33
CA MET A 82 -3.08 -5.87 -5.95
C MET A 82 -4.57 -5.68 -6.26
N ILE A 83 -5.12 -4.52 -5.90
CA ILE A 83 -6.53 -4.16 -6.18
C ILE A 83 -6.78 -4.19 -7.69
N LEU A 84 -5.94 -3.54 -8.49
CA LEU A 84 -6.15 -3.49 -9.95
C LEU A 84 -5.88 -4.83 -10.64
N ALA A 85 -5.00 -5.66 -10.10
CA ALA A 85 -4.84 -7.04 -10.58
C ALA A 85 -6.10 -7.88 -10.33
N PHE A 86 -6.77 -7.69 -9.21
CA PHE A 86 -8.05 -8.34 -8.90
C PHE A 86 -9.16 -7.94 -9.89
N VAL A 87 -9.24 -6.66 -10.26
CA VAL A 87 -10.19 -6.16 -11.27
C VAL A 87 -9.94 -6.78 -12.65
N VAL A 88 -8.67 -6.90 -13.06
CA VAL A 88 -8.30 -7.49 -14.34
C VAL A 88 -8.64 -8.99 -14.39
N ARG A 89 -8.38 -9.74 -13.32
CA ARG A 89 -8.73 -11.17 -13.24
C ARG A 89 -10.24 -11.43 -13.33
N ARG A 90 -11.06 -10.42 -13.02
CA ARG A 90 -12.52 -10.44 -13.13
C ARG A 90 -13.04 -9.78 -14.40
N GLU A 91 -12.15 -9.48 -15.36
CA GLU A 91 -12.48 -8.92 -16.68
C GLU A 91 -13.23 -7.57 -16.65
N ILE A 92 -13.18 -6.85 -15.52
CA ILE A 92 -13.85 -5.55 -15.36
C ILE A 92 -13.09 -4.45 -16.13
N ILE A 93 -11.76 -4.55 -16.20
CA ILE A 93 -10.90 -3.71 -17.05
C ILE A 93 -9.94 -4.60 -17.85
N PRO A 94 -9.58 -4.20 -19.08
CA PRO A 94 -8.80 -5.06 -19.97
C PRO A 94 -7.32 -5.17 -19.58
N ARG A 95 -6.78 -4.20 -18.85
CA ARG A 95 -5.36 -4.17 -18.43
C ARG A 95 -5.17 -3.41 -17.13
N ASN A 96 -4.14 -3.77 -16.37
CA ASN A 96 -3.79 -3.08 -15.14
C ASN A 96 -2.99 -1.79 -15.47
N PRO A 97 -3.54 -0.58 -15.24
CA PRO A 97 -2.87 0.68 -15.56
C PRO A 97 -1.61 0.92 -14.71
N MET A 98 -1.41 0.22 -13.58
CA MET A 98 -0.17 0.30 -12.80
C MET A 98 1.07 -0.13 -13.59
N LYS A 99 0.91 -1.01 -14.58
CA LYS A 99 2.05 -1.50 -15.39
C LYS A 99 2.69 -0.40 -16.24
N GLU A 100 1.91 0.61 -16.61
CA GLU A 100 2.34 1.75 -17.44
C GLU A 100 2.86 2.93 -16.61
N THR A 101 2.90 2.80 -15.28
CA THR A 101 3.39 3.86 -14.40
C THR A 101 4.90 3.83 -14.28
N SER A 102 5.48 5.01 -14.11
CA SER A 102 6.90 5.27 -13.94
C SER A 102 7.49 4.41 -12.82
N ARG A 103 8.72 3.94 -13.05
CA ARG A 103 9.47 3.20 -12.05
C ARG A 103 9.79 4.10 -10.86
N MET A 104 9.50 3.61 -9.66
CA MET A 104 9.82 4.31 -8.43
C MET A 104 11.29 4.07 -8.04
N LYS A 105 12.12 5.12 -8.09
CA LYS A 105 13.54 5.03 -7.68
C LYS A 105 13.64 4.97 -6.15
N LYS A 106 14.35 3.94 -5.64
CA LYS A 106 14.66 3.80 -4.21
C LYS A 106 15.67 4.89 -3.80
N PRO A 107 15.42 5.69 -2.76
CA PRO A 107 16.44 6.60 -2.24
C PRO A 107 17.64 5.80 -1.70
N PRO A 108 18.86 6.35 -1.77
CA PRO A 108 20.03 5.71 -1.16
C PRO A 108 19.75 5.48 0.32
N HIS A 109 20.03 4.27 0.79
CA HIS A 109 19.87 3.89 2.18
C HIS A 109 21.27 3.76 2.78
N THR A 110 21.64 4.66 3.68
CA THR A 110 22.83 4.50 4.51
C THR A 110 22.41 3.76 5.78
N PRO A 111 22.78 2.48 5.97
CA PRO A 111 22.49 1.77 7.21
C PRO A 111 23.18 2.50 8.36
N LYS A 112 22.41 2.97 9.34
CA LYS A 112 22.98 3.49 10.58
C LYS A 112 23.26 2.29 11.50
N ALA A 113 24.47 1.75 11.44
CA ALA A 113 24.92 0.79 12.43
C ALA A 113 24.94 1.46 13.81
N LEU A 114 24.41 0.79 14.83
CA LEU A 114 24.58 1.25 16.21
C LEU A 114 26.07 1.23 16.53
N THR A 115 26.62 2.35 17.01
CA THR A 115 27.99 2.37 17.51
C THR A 115 28.08 1.58 18.82
N THR A 116 29.27 1.11 19.16
CA THR A 116 29.52 0.38 20.42
C THR A 116 29.03 1.19 21.64
N ASP A 117 29.19 2.51 21.60
CA ASP A 117 28.73 3.41 22.66
C ASP A 117 27.20 3.46 22.78
N GLN A 118 26.49 3.41 21.66
CA GLN A 118 25.02 3.34 21.65
C GLN A 118 24.52 2.00 22.19
N ILE A 119 25.23 0.91 21.91
CA ILE A 119 24.93 -0.42 22.45
C ILE A 119 25.14 -0.44 23.97
N ALA A 120 26.23 0.18 24.46
CA ALA A 120 26.50 0.30 25.89
C ALA A 120 25.42 1.13 26.60
N ALA A 121 25.01 2.25 26.02
CA ALA A 121 23.94 3.11 26.55
C ALA A 121 22.59 2.39 26.62
N ILE A 122 22.21 1.64 25.57
CA ILE A 122 20.97 0.84 25.56
C ILE A 122 21.01 -0.25 26.64
N ARG A 123 22.15 -0.93 26.82
CA ARG A 123 22.31 -1.97 27.85
C ARG A 123 22.23 -1.41 29.27
N LEU A 124 22.74 -0.21 29.51
CA LEU A 124 22.66 0.47 30.80
C LEU A 124 21.20 0.86 31.10
N ALA A 125 20.53 1.53 30.16
CA ALA A 125 19.12 1.92 30.31
C ALA A 125 18.19 0.72 30.52
N ALA A 126 18.45 -0.41 29.85
CA ALA A 126 17.67 -1.64 30.03
C ALA A 126 17.88 -2.33 31.39
N ARG A 127 19.01 -2.06 32.07
CA ARG A 127 19.29 -2.57 33.43
C ARG A 127 18.59 -1.72 34.49
N GLU A 128 18.60 -0.41 34.34
CA GLU A 128 17.98 0.53 35.28
C GLU A 128 16.44 0.45 35.27
N TRP A 129 15.85 0.02 34.16
CA TRP A 129 14.39 -0.10 34.03
C TRP A 129 13.76 -1.27 34.79
N ARG A 130 14.58 -2.17 35.37
CA ARG A 130 14.13 -3.39 36.07
C ARG A 130 14.11 -3.27 37.60
N THR A 131 14.44 -2.10 38.13
CA THR A 131 14.30 -1.69 39.55
C THR A 131 13.13 -0.73 39.69
#